data_AF-A0A918FIQ9-F1
#
_entry.id   AF-A0A918FIQ9-F1
#
_cell.length_a   1.000
_cell.length_b   1.000
_cell.length_c   1.000
_cell.angle_alpha   90.00
_cell.angle_beta   90.00
_cell.angle_gamma   90.00
#
_symmetry.space_group_name_H-M   'P 1'
#
loop_
_entity.id
_entity.type
_entity.pdbx_description
1 polymer ?
#
loop_
_entity_poly.entity_id
_entity_poly.type
_entity_poly.pdbx_seq_one_letter_code
_entity_poly.pdbx_strand_id
1 'polypeptide(L)'
;MRGPDGQVCLMSSGPTWRVQVRWEDGHQAEFTYVGPLWVGRVSEEIRIRAEAEHAQRREADPTLPARLAYQVLSYRRHGVRDDNRASPNPLLYRPES
;
A
#
# COMPACT_ATOMS: atom_id res chain seq x y z
N MET A 1 2.11 -26.66 21.58
CA MET A 1 3.41 -26.12 22.06
C MET A 1 3.40 -24.61 21.87
N ARG A 2 3.71 -23.85 22.92
CA ARG A 2 3.52 -22.40 23.08
C ARG A 2 4.91 -21.75 23.04
N GLY A 3 5.16 -20.80 22.12
CA GLY A 3 6.37 -19.98 22.14
C GLY A 3 6.32 -18.92 23.26
N PRO A 4 7.47 -18.47 23.79
CA PRO A 4 7.54 -17.64 25.01
C PRO A 4 6.99 -16.21 24.88
N ASP A 5 6.62 -15.74 23.69
CA ASP A 5 6.23 -14.33 23.47
C ASP A 5 4.75 -14.10 23.14
N GLY A 6 3.90 -15.13 23.13
CA GLY A 6 2.48 -14.94 22.79
C GLY A 6 2.24 -14.31 21.41
N GLN A 7 3.27 -14.23 20.57
CA GLN A 7 3.21 -13.70 19.22
C GLN A 7 2.47 -14.72 18.37
N VAL A 8 1.18 -14.47 18.19
CA VAL A 8 0.38 -15.19 17.21
C VAL A 8 1.02 -14.91 15.86
N CYS A 9 1.56 -15.94 15.22
CA CYS A 9 1.85 -15.93 13.78
C CYS A 9 0.51 -15.80 13.03
N LEU A 10 -0.06 -14.60 13.02
CA LEU A 10 -1.16 -14.22 12.14
C LEU A 10 -0.57 -14.19 10.73
N MET A 11 -0.56 -15.36 10.08
CA MET A 11 -0.26 -15.47 8.67
C MET A 11 -1.23 -14.53 7.91
N SER A 12 -0.67 -13.43 7.42
CA SER A 12 -1.17 -12.65 6.28
C SER A 12 -2.66 -12.29 6.23
N SER A 13 -3.25 -11.84 7.34
CA SER A 13 -4.64 -11.33 7.37
C SER A 13 -4.72 -9.81 7.62
N GLY A 14 -3.62 -9.09 7.41
CA GLY A 14 -3.59 -7.63 7.50
C GLY A 14 -4.14 -6.98 6.23
N PRO A 15 -4.64 -5.73 6.29
CA PRO A 15 -5.03 -5.01 5.10
C PRO A 15 -3.83 -4.86 4.16
N THR A 16 -4.05 -5.17 2.89
CA THR A 16 -3.05 -4.99 1.85
C THR A 16 -3.18 -3.60 1.26
N TRP A 17 -2.06 -2.93 1.01
CA TRP A 17 -1.98 -1.58 0.46
C TRP A 17 -1.08 -1.58 -0.77
N ARG A 18 -1.52 -0.90 -1.81
CA ARG A 18 -0.76 -0.57 -3.00
C ARG A 18 -0.32 0.88 -2.88
N VAL A 19 0.98 1.10 -2.96
CA VAL A 19 1.58 2.41 -2.81
C VAL A 19 2.25 2.78 -4.11
N GLN A 20 1.76 3.84 -4.76
CA GLN A 20 2.35 4.33 -5.99
C GLN A 20 3.44 5.35 -5.66
N VAL A 21 4.63 5.13 -6.20
CA VAL A 21 5.80 5.98 -6.01
C VAL A 21 6.27 6.49 -7.36
N ARG A 22 6.68 7.75 -7.40
CA ARG A 22 7.26 8.38 -8.57
C ARG A 22 8.59 9.03 -8.22
N TRP A 23 9.58 8.84 -9.07
CA TRP A 23 10.88 9.49 -9.02
C TRP A 23 10.90 10.77 -9.85
N GLU A 24 11.84 11.68 -9.56
CA GLU A 24 12.01 12.95 -10.29
C GLU A 24 12.25 12.77 -11.80
N ASP A 25 12.94 11.69 -12.17
CA ASP A 25 13.19 11.27 -13.55
C ASP A 25 11.90 10.83 -14.29
N GLY A 26 10.77 10.74 -13.58
CA GLY A 26 9.48 10.37 -14.15
C GLY A 26 9.17 8.88 -14.10
N HIS A 27 10.15 8.05 -13.70
CA HIS A 27 9.91 6.64 -13.40
C HIS A 27 8.83 6.48 -12.31
N GLN A 28 8.01 5.44 -12.44
CA GLN A 28 6.95 5.12 -11.50
C GLN A 28 6.95 3.63 -11.19
N ALA A 29 6.70 3.31 -9.93
CA ALA A 29 6.56 1.94 -9.46
C ALA A 29 5.43 1.82 -8.45
N GLU A 30 4.90 0.61 -8.31
CA GLU A 30 3.87 0.27 -7.34
C GLU A 30 4.42 -0.77 -6.36
N PHE A 31 4.36 -0.44 -5.07
CA PHE A 31 4.76 -1.35 -4.00
C PHE A 31 3.54 -1.90 -3.27
N THR A 32 3.54 -3.21 -3.04
CA THR A 32 2.54 -3.87 -2.19
C THR A 32 3.04 -4.00 -0.76
N TYR A 33 2.31 -3.41 0.19
CA TYR A 33 2.55 -3.51 1.63
C TYR A 33 1.40 -4.29 2.29
N VAL A 34 1.72 -5.26 3.15
CA VAL A 34 0.73 -6.04 3.90
C VAL A 34 0.86 -5.69 5.38
N GLY A 35 -0.16 -5.06 5.94
CA GLY A 35 -0.14 -4.62 7.33
C GLY A 35 -0.99 -3.38 7.59
N PRO A 36 -1.14 -2.99 8.87
CA PRO A 36 -1.88 -1.78 9.21
C PRO A 36 -1.17 -0.53 8.66
N LEU A 37 -1.94 0.46 8.17
CA LEU A 37 -1.42 1.71 7.62
C LEU A 37 -0.93 2.64 8.74
N TRP A 38 0.23 2.33 9.31
CA TRP A 38 0.93 3.23 10.23
C TRP A 38 1.88 4.08 9.41
N VAL A 39 1.60 5.38 9.30
CA VAL A 39 2.35 6.31 8.44
C VAL A 39 3.86 6.20 8.64
N GLY A 40 4.35 5.97 9.87
CA GLY A 40 5.78 5.75 10.14
C GLY A 40 6.35 4.44 9.56
N ARG A 41 5.74 3.29 9.88
CA ARG A 41 6.19 1.97 9.41
C ARG A 41 6.08 1.82 7.89
N VAL A 42 5.00 2.35 7.32
CA VAL A 42 4.75 2.30 5.88
C VAL A 42 5.74 3.20 5.15
N SER A 43 6.05 4.38 5.68
CA SER A 43 7.06 5.26 5.07
C SER A 43 8.45 4.63 5.07
N GLU A 44 8.84 3.91 6.13
CA GLU A 44 10.13 3.21 6.18
C GLU A 44 10.19 2.05 5.17
N GLU A 45 9.15 1.21 5.11
CA GLU A 45 9.10 0.09 4.15
C GLU A 45 9.12 0.58 2.70
N ILE A 46 8.38 1.64 2.40
CA ILE A 46 8.35 2.26 1.07
C ILE A 46 9.70 2.89 0.74
N ARG A 47 10.36 3.50 1.73
CA ARG A 47 11.70 4.04 1.57
C ARG A 47 12.71 2.95 1.22
N ILE A 48 12.76 1.86 1.98
CA ILE A 48 13.66 0.73 1.72
C ILE A 48 13.47 0.20 0.30
N ARG A 49 12.22 0.02 -0.13
CA ARG A 49 11.91 -0.46 -1.48
C ARG A 49 12.27 0.54 -2.57
N ALA A 50 12.01 1.82 -2.35
CA ALA A 50 12.36 2.86 -3.31
C ALA A 50 13.88 2.99 -3.48
N GLU A 51 14.64 2.87 -2.39
CA GLU A 51 16.11 2.87 -2.42
C GLU A 51 16.65 1.62 -3.14
N ALA A 52 16.08 0.44 -2.88
CA ALA A 52 16.47 -0.81 -3.54
C ALA A 52 16.15 -0.82 -5.05
N GLU A 53 15.02 -0.26 -5.45
CA GLU A 53 14.67 -0.12 -6.87
C GLU A 53 15.61 0.87 -7.58
N HIS A 54 15.88 2.01 -6.94
CA HIS A 54 16.82 2.98 -7.47
C HIS A 54 18.24 2.41 -7.60
N ALA A 55 18.70 1.62 -6.61
CA ALA A 55 19.98 0.95 -6.67
C ALA A 55 20.07 0.00 -7.87
N GLN A 56 19.06 -0.85 -8.08
CA GLN A 56 18.99 -1.75 -9.23
C GLN A 56 18.97 -1.00 -10.56
N ARG A 57 18.23 0.10 -10.64
CA ARG A 57 18.21 0.95 -11.84
C ARG A 57 19.59 1.54 -12.12
N ARG A 58 20.32 1.94 -11.08
CA ARG A 58 21.68 2.48 -11.22
C ARG A 58 22.70 1.42 -11.63
N GLU A 59 22.49 0.16 -11.25
CA GLU A 59 23.29 -0.97 -11.76
C GLU A 59 23.07 -1.18 -13.26
N ALA A 60 21.83 -1.01 -13.72
CA ALA A 60 21.48 -1.11 -15.14
C ALA A 60 21.87 0.14 -15.96
N ASP A 61 21.79 1.32 -15.35
CA ASP A 61 22.13 2.61 -15.94
C ASP A 61 22.99 3.45 -14.96
N PRO A 62 24.33 3.39 -15.07
CA PRO A 62 25.23 4.11 -14.18
C PRO A 62 25.21 5.63 -14.37
N THR A 63 24.49 6.13 -15.38
CA THR A 63 24.31 7.57 -15.61
C THR A 63 23.28 8.19 -14.67
N LEU A 64 22.48 7.38 -13.97
CA LEU A 64 21.56 7.85 -12.95
C LEU A 64 22.30 8.46 -11.74
N PRO A 65 21.75 9.55 -11.16
CA PRO A 65 22.35 10.19 -10.00
C PRO A 65 22.38 9.24 -8.79
N ALA A 66 23.34 9.41 -7.90
CA ALA A 66 23.50 8.56 -6.72
C ALA A 66 22.29 8.61 -5.76
N ARG A 67 21.55 9.72 -5.77
CA ARG A 67 20.34 9.93 -4.99
C ARG A 67 19.33 10.66 -5.85
N LEU A 68 18.10 10.15 -5.85
CA LEU A 68 17.02 10.65 -6.69
C LEU A 68 15.79 10.74 -5.79
N ALA A 69 15.19 11.93 -5.69
CA ALA A 69 14.05 12.09 -4.81
C ALA A 69 12.86 11.33 -5.39
N TYR A 70 12.02 10.82 -4.50
CA TYR A 70 10.78 10.16 -4.85
C TYR A 70 9.64 10.73 -4.03
N GLN A 71 8.43 10.67 -4.59
CA GLN A 71 7.19 11.10 -3.96
C GLN A 71 6.21 9.94 -3.97
N VAL A 72 5.53 9.75 -2.84
CA VAL A 72 4.40 8.83 -2.77
C VAL A 72 3.16 9.53 -3.31
N LEU A 73 2.61 9.00 -4.40
CA LEU A 73 1.46 9.57 -5.09
C LEU A 73 0.12 9.12 -4.47
N SER A 74 0.01 7.85 -4.09
CA SER A 74 -1.23 7.32 -3.52
C SER A 74 -1.02 6.07 -2.67
N TYR A 75 -1.91 5.88 -1.70
CA TYR A 75 -2.08 4.65 -0.93
C TYR A 75 -3.47 4.09 -1.23
N ARG A 76 -3.55 2.90 -1.83
CA ARG A 76 -4.83 2.23 -2.12
C ARG A 76 -4.91 0.90 -1.40
N ARG A 77 -5.98 0.69 -0.63
CA ARG A 77 -6.21 -0.61 0.00
C ARG A 77 -6.63 -1.63 -1.06
N HIS A 78 -5.85 -2.69 -1.19
CA HIS A 78 -6.19 -3.85 -1.99
C HIS A 78 -7.27 -4.67 -1.26
N GLY A 79 -8.43 -4.82 -1.90
CA GLY A 79 -9.56 -5.58 -1.35
C GLY A 79 -10.75 -4.74 -0.87
N VAL A 80 -10.81 -3.43 -1.16
CA VAL A 80 -12.12 -2.77 -1.23
C VAL A 80 -12.78 -3.26 -2.52
N ARG A 81 -13.41 -4.44 -2.44
CA ARG A 81 -14.63 -4.65 -3.21
C ARG A 81 -15.51 -3.47 -2.85
N ASP A 82 -15.94 -2.74 -3.86
CA ASP A 82 -17.06 -1.81 -3.76
C ASP A 82 -18.29 -2.65 -3.33
N ASP A 83 -18.37 -2.98 -2.05
CA ASP A 83 -19.59 -3.45 -1.40
C ASP A 83 -20.34 -2.19 -0.96
N ASN A 84 -20.51 -1.25 -1.90
CA ASN A 84 -21.54 -0.24 -1.83
C ASN A 84 -22.71 -0.64 -2.75
N ARG A 85 -23.04 -1.94 -2.72
CA ARG A 85 -24.36 -2.42 -3.12
C ARG A 85 -25.35 -2.32 -1.95
N ALA A 86 -25.26 -1.24 -1.17
CA ALA A 86 -26.46 -0.66 -0.60
C ALA A 86 -27.15 0.09 -1.76
N SER A 87 -27.83 -0.65 -2.65
CA SER A 87 -28.97 -0.05 -3.32
C SER A 87 -29.92 0.38 -2.20
N PRO A 88 -30.22 1.68 -2.02
CA PRO A 88 -31.34 2.05 -1.17
C PRO A 88 -32.55 1.42 -1.83
N ASN A 89 -33.17 0.42 -1.19
CA ASN A 89 -34.40 -0.15 -1.70
C ASN A 89 -35.46 0.96 -1.63
N PRO A 90 -35.95 1.54 -2.75
CA PRO A 90 -36.85 2.69 -2.70
C PRO A 90 -38.29 2.31 -2.33
N LEU A 91 -38.56 1.05 -1.97
CA LEU A 91 -39.93 0.53 -1.83
C LEU A 91 -40.43 0.38 -0.38
N LEU A 92 -39.73 0.94 0.60
CA LEU A 92 -40.20 1.03 1.98
C LEU A 92 -40.56 2.47 2.36
N TYR A 93 -41.37 3.12 1.53
CA TYR A 93 -42.22 4.22 1.96
C TYR A 93 -43.67 3.76 1.84
N ARG A 94 -44.18 3.15 2.91
CA ARG A 94 -45.62 2.91 3.08
C ARG A 94 -46.10 3.94 4.11
N PRO A 95 -46.79 5.02 3.70
CA PRO A 95 -47.61 5.77 4.62
C PRO A 95 -48.93 5.00 4.76
N GLU A 96 -49.15 4.32 5.88
CA GLU A 96 -50.51 3.96 6.26
C GLU A 96 -51.13 5.14 6.99
N SER A 97 -52.21 5.65 6.41
CA SER A 97 -53.14 6.62 7.01
C SER A 97 -54.01 5.98 8.08
#